data_AF-A0A1B0GM96-F1
#
_entry.id   AF-A0A1B0GM96-F1
#
_cell.length_a   1.000
_cell.length_b   1.000
_cell.length_c   1.000
_cell.angle_alpha   90.00
_cell.angle_beta   90.00
_cell.angle_gamma   90.00
#
_symmetry.space_group_name_H-M   'P 1'
#
loop_
_entity.id
_entity.type
_entity.pdbx_description
1 polymer ?
#
loop_
_entity_poly.entity_id
_entity_poly.type
_entity_poly.pdbx_seq_one_letter_code
_entity_poly.pdbx_strand_id
1 'polypeptide(L)'
;MVFLKSVLECLQRNREKLSPPCRHALFSVRRSELMDSATDFVLINTCREMLHQYCPRVEQSNALQCLKVHREEPMFDQKCHYIVVNRMIEQNLDYRFNPQLQEACRSNIATYCTDIVATAKQNEELNGKVVDCLKEQFRQGKLTTECKNQMTQVLMEQALNYKLNPLLQNLCRKEIQVLCRPGDDIEDHGKVEDCLKEAFLKQQIITKECKIEVATLIQEAKADIHVDPLLQQACTSDLLRYCSNVPSGDGRQLGCLQTILSDQSRALEENCKEKLLQRVEMFKNAAPLVAAPENLSDLYTQVSSSPAKKFFFIAFLTFVGFIFIFGLFCGRATRRTIAMKNK
;
A
#
# COMPACT_ATOMS: atom_id res chain seq x y z
N MET A 1 -2.95 -17.32 34.42
CA MET A 1 -3.08 -17.31 32.94
C MET A 1 -3.46 -15.95 32.34
N VAL A 2 -4.32 -15.14 32.96
CA VAL A 2 -4.68 -13.78 32.44
C VAL A 2 -3.48 -12.84 32.40
N PHE A 3 -2.62 -12.89 33.42
CA PHE A 3 -1.41 -12.05 33.54
C PHE A 3 -0.36 -12.28 32.45
N LEU A 4 -0.21 -13.51 31.94
CA LEU A 4 0.77 -13.80 30.88
C LEU A 4 0.32 -13.23 29.52
N LYS A 5 -0.99 -13.04 29.34
CA LYS A 5 -1.61 -12.62 28.06
C LYS A 5 -1.55 -11.10 27.88
N SER A 6 -1.83 -10.34 28.93
CA SER A 6 -1.60 -8.88 28.94
C SER A 6 -0.11 -8.52 28.78
N VAL A 7 0.79 -9.39 29.26
CA VAL A 7 2.23 -9.25 29.06
C VAL A 7 2.60 -9.40 27.58
N LEU A 8 2.07 -10.40 26.86
CA LEU A 8 2.35 -10.57 25.42
C LEU A 8 1.83 -9.40 24.57
N GLU A 9 0.68 -8.82 24.91
CA GLU A 9 0.17 -7.61 24.25
C GLU A 9 1.04 -6.39 24.55
N CYS A 10 1.50 -6.23 25.80
CA CYS A 10 2.43 -5.16 26.19
C CYS A 10 3.79 -5.28 25.49
N LEU A 11 4.33 -6.50 25.40
CA LEU A 11 5.57 -6.80 24.71
C LEU A 11 5.45 -6.46 23.22
N GLN A 12 4.33 -6.81 22.57
CA GLN A 12 4.08 -6.43 21.16
C GLN A 12 4.08 -4.92 20.97
N ARG A 13 3.41 -4.17 21.86
CA ARG A 13 3.39 -2.69 21.80
C ARG A 13 4.75 -2.03 22.03
N ASN A 14 5.67 -2.71 22.72
CA ASN A 14 7.01 -2.20 23.02
C ASN A 14 8.11 -2.98 22.29
N ARG A 15 7.76 -3.66 21.20
CA ARG A 15 8.64 -4.56 20.43
C ARG A 15 10.01 -3.97 20.10
N GLU A 16 10.05 -2.71 19.66
CA GLU A 16 11.29 -2.02 19.27
C GLU A 16 12.29 -1.87 20.44
N LYS A 17 11.81 -1.94 21.68
CA LYS A 17 12.64 -1.87 22.90
C LYS A 17 13.07 -3.24 23.42
N LEU A 18 12.57 -4.33 22.83
CA LEU A 18 12.87 -5.68 23.29
C LEU A 18 14.23 -6.16 22.80
N SER A 19 14.88 -7.06 23.54
CA SER A 19 16.11 -7.72 23.08
C SER A 19 15.86 -8.64 21.88
N PRO A 20 16.85 -8.91 21.01
CA PRO A 20 16.68 -9.79 19.86
C PRO A 20 16.08 -11.17 20.19
N PRO A 21 16.53 -11.89 21.24
CA PRO A 21 15.93 -13.18 21.60
C PRO A 21 14.44 -13.07 21.97
N CYS A 22 14.06 -11.99 22.67
CA CYS A 22 12.67 -11.75 23.03
C CYS A 22 11.80 -11.46 21.80
N ARG A 23 12.32 -10.67 20.84
CA ARG A 23 11.63 -10.40 19.57
C ARG A 23 11.45 -11.68 18.74
N HIS A 24 12.47 -12.54 18.67
CA HIS A 24 12.39 -13.81 17.94
C HIS A 24 11.37 -14.78 18.56
N ALA A 25 11.33 -14.85 19.90
CA ALA A 25 10.33 -15.64 20.61
C ALA A 25 8.92 -15.09 20.37
N LEU A 26 8.74 -13.77 20.48
CA LEU A 26 7.47 -13.10 20.24
C LEU A 26 6.98 -13.32 18.80
N PHE A 27 7.86 -13.20 17.81
CA PHE A 27 7.55 -13.51 16.42
C PHE A 27 7.03 -14.94 16.26
N SER A 28 7.69 -15.91 16.91
CA SER A 28 7.31 -17.32 16.79
C SER A 28 5.93 -17.60 17.38
N VAL A 29 5.61 -16.97 18.53
CA VAL A 29 4.28 -17.04 19.14
C VAL A 29 3.23 -16.41 18.23
N ARG A 30 3.47 -15.18 17.75
CA ARG A 30 2.53 -14.46 16.87
C ARG A 30 2.29 -15.18 15.56
N ARG A 31 3.34 -15.77 14.98
CA ARG A 31 3.20 -16.60 13.79
C ARG A 31 2.28 -17.79 14.04
N SER A 32 2.41 -18.47 15.19
CA SER A 32 1.51 -19.59 15.53
C SER A 32 0.07 -19.11 15.65
N GLU A 33 -0.17 -18.07 16.45
CA GLU A 33 -1.51 -17.52 16.72
C GLU A 33 -2.23 -17.04 15.46
N LEU A 34 -1.50 -16.39 14.54
CA LEU A 34 -2.08 -15.79 13.34
C LEU A 34 -2.19 -16.78 12.16
N MET A 35 -1.42 -17.86 12.16
CA MET A 35 -1.52 -18.93 11.16
C MET A 35 -2.55 -20.00 11.54
N ASP A 36 -2.77 -20.21 12.84
CA ASP A 36 -3.77 -21.12 13.38
C ASP A 36 -4.53 -20.44 14.51
N SER A 37 -5.74 -19.96 14.19
CA SER A 37 -6.59 -19.24 15.13
C SER A 37 -6.99 -20.10 16.35
N ALA A 38 -6.90 -21.43 16.28
CA ALA A 38 -7.17 -22.30 17.43
C ALA A 38 -6.11 -22.13 18.53
N THR A 39 -4.90 -21.69 18.15
CA THR A 39 -3.82 -21.41 19.10
C THR A 39 -3.90 -20.01 19.71
N ASP A 40 -4.65 -19.09 19.08
CA ASP A 40 -4.96 -17.77 19.66
C ASP A 40 -6.06 -17.88 20.71
N PHE A 41 -5.66 -18.26 21.93
CA PHE A 41 -6.58 -18.36 23.05
C PHE A 41 -7.35 -17.06 23.29
N VAL A 42 -6.72 -15.90 23.10
CA VAL A 42 -7.36 -14.60 23.37
C VAL A 42 -8.51 -14.38 22.40
N LEU A 43 -8.29 -14.63 21.11
CA LEU A 43 -9.33 -14.61 20.09
C LEU A 43 -10.46 -15.60 20.43
N ILE A 44 -10.15 -16.90 20.56
CA ILE A 44 -11.17 -17.94 20.72
C ILE A 44 -12.04 -17.71 21.97
N ASN A 45 -11.46 -17.26 23.08
CA ASN A 45 -12.23 -17.07 24.31
C ASN A 45 -12.96 -15.74 24.38
N THR A 46 -12.36 -14.65 23.88
CA THR A 46 -13.02 -13.34 23.87
C THR A 46 -14.16 -13.32 22.85
N CYS A 47 -13.98 -14.00 21.72
CA CYS A 47 -14.95 -14.05 20.62
C CYS A 47 -15.89 -15.25 20.66
N ARG A 48 -15.96 -16.01 21.77
CA ARG A 48 -16.72 -17.26 21.84
C ARG A 48 -18.18 -17.11 21.40
N GLU A 49 -18.88 -16.12 21.92
CA GLU A 49 -20.29 -15.87 21.58
C GLU A 49 -20.45 -15.48 20.11
N MET A 50 -19.55 -14.66 19.58
CA MET A 50 -19.56 -14.25 18.17
C MET A 50 -19.29 -15.43 17.23
N LEU A 51 -18.39 -16.34 17.63
CA LEU A 51 -18.12 -17.56 16.88
C LEU A 51 -19.34 -18.49 16.86
N HIS A 52 -20.05 -18.64 17.98
CA HIS A 52 -21.28 -19.43 18.02
C HIS A 52 -22.39 -18.82 17.16
N GLN A 53 -22.54 -17.50 17.19
CA GLN A 53 -23.62 -16.81 16.50
C GLN A 53 -23.38 -16.70 15.00
N TYR A 54 -22.18 -16.27 14.57
CA TYR A 54 -21.89 -15.94 13.18
C TYR A 54 -21.06 -17.01 12.45
N CYS A 55 -20.31 -17.85 13.19
CA CYS A 55 -19.36 -18.81 12.63
C CYS A 55 -19.57 -20.28 13.06
N PRO A 56 -20.81 -20.81 13.17
CA PRO A 56 -21.08 -22.10 13.83
C PRO A 56 -20.50 -23.33 13.13
N ARG A 57 -20.10 -23.22 11.85
CA ARG A 57 -19.58 -24.33 11.02
C ARG A 57 -18.11 -24.15 10.64
N VAL A 58 -17.43 -23.15 11.21
CA VAL A 58 -16.04 -22.84 10.89
C VAL A 58 -15.13 -23.56 11.89
N GLU A 59 -14.09 -24.23 11.39
CA GLU A 59 -13.06 -24.80 12.25
C GLU A 59 -12.35 -23.69 13.03
N GLN A 60 -12.00 -23.94 14.30
CA GLN A 60 -11.37 -22.93 15.16
C GLN A 60 -10.07 -22.38 14.57
N SER A 61 -9.36 -23.16 13.75
CA SER A 61 -8.15 -22.75 13.03
C SER A 61 -8.38 -21.58 12.07
N ASN A 62 -9.61 -21.43 11.57
CA ASN A 62 -10.06 -20.39 10.65
C ASN A 62 -10.98 -19.35 11.31
N ALA A 63 -11.07 -19.34 12.65
CA ALA A 63 -11.97 -18.46 13.40
C ALA A 63 -11.79 -16.98 13.04
N LEU A 64 -10.53 -16.49 12.97
CA LEU A 64 -10.26 -15.09 12.61
C LEU A 64 -10.86 -14.73 11.25
N GLN A 65 -10.72 -15.61 10.25
CA GLN A 65 -11.18 -15.33 8.90
C GLN A 65 -12.70 -15.13 8.83
N CYS A 66 -13.46 -15.95 9.57
CA CYS A 66 -14.91 -15.78 9.64
C CYS A 66 -15.29 -14.51 10.40
N LEU A 67 -14.66 -14.26 11.56
CA LEU A 67 -14.94 -13.09 12.38
C LEU A 67 -14.65 -11.77 11.64
N LYS A 68 -13.63 -11.73 10.78
CA LYS A 68 -13.34 -10.58 9.92
C LYS A 68 -14.55 -10.17 9.08
N VAL A 69 -15.27 -11.13 8.50
CA VAL A 69 -16.41 -10.88 7.60
C VAL A 69 -17.61 -10.33 8.37
N HIS A 70 -17.83 -10.81 9.60
CA HIS A 70 -18.99 -10.45 10.41
C HIS A 70 -18.73 -9.34 11.44
N ARG A 71 -17.53 -8.76 11.49
CA ARG A 71 -17.15 -7.78 12.53
C ARG A 71 -18.06 -6.55 12.56
N GLU A 72 -18.65 -6.16 11.44
CA GLU A 72 -19.51 -4.97 11.32
C GLU A 72 -21.00 -5.28 11.58
N GLU A 73 -21.35 -6.50 11.99
CA GLU A 73 -22.74 -6.85 12.33
C GLU A 73 -23.23 -6.04 13.56
N PRO A 74 -24.48 -5.55 13.58
CA PRO A 74 -24.97 -4.66 14.64
C PRO A 74 -24.88 -5.23 16.07
N MET A 75 -24.95 -6.56 16.20
CA MET A 75 -24.90 -7.26 17.49
C MET A 75 -23.52 -7.90 17.73
N PHE A 76 -22.47 -7.41 17.06
CA PHE A 76 -21.11 -7.91 17.25
C PHE A 76 -20.50 -7.35 18.55
N ASP A 77 -19.91 -8.22 19.38
CA ASP A 77 -19.33 -7.83 20.67
C ASP A 77 -18.12 -6.92 20.50
N GLN A 78 -18.12 -5.79 21.21
CA GLN A 78 -17.08 -4.76 21.07
C GLN A 78 -15.68 -5.23 21.50
N LYS A 79 -15.58 -6.15 22.47
CA LYS A 79 -14.26 -6.68 22.89
C LYS A 79 -13.73 -7.63 21.83
N CYS A 80 -14.58 -8.50 21.29
CA CYS A 80 -14.22 -9.35 20.16
C CYS A 80 -13.83 -8.50 18.95
N HIS A 81 -14.58 -7.45 18.64
CA HIS A 81 -14.28 -6.50 17.57
C HIS A 81 -12.86 -5.95 17.71
N TYR A 82 -12.51 -5.51 18.92
CA TYR A 82 -11.17 -5.00 19.21
C TYR A 82 -10.07 -6.04 18.96
N ILE A 83 -10.29 -7.30 19.35
CA ILE A 83 -9.33 -8.37 19.09
C ILE A 83 -9.20 -8.64 17.58
N VAL A 84 -10.31 -8.76 16.85
CA VAL A 84 -10.31 -9.02 15.40
C VAL A 84 -9.53 -7.95 14.65
N VAL A 85 -9.82 -6.67 14.89
CA VAL A 85 -9.11 -5.57 14.20
C VAL A 85 -7.63 -5.53 14.57
N ASN A 86 -7.25 -5.77 15.84
CA ASN A 86 -5.84 -5.84 16.19
C ASN A 86 -5.11 -6.99 15.49
N ARG A 87 -5.75 -8.15 15.34
CA ARG A 87 -5.16 -9.26 14.56
C ARG A 87 -5.04 -8.90 13.09
N MET A 88 -6.00 -8.19 12.51
CA MET A 88 -5.87 -7.66 11.14
C MET A 88 -4.69 -6.69 11.01
N ILE A 89 -4.46 -5.82 12.00
CA ILE A 89 -3.28 -4.93 12.03
C ILE A 89 -2.00 -5.76 12.09
N GLU A 90 -1.93 -6.77 12.98
CA GLU A 90 -0.76 -7.65 13.10
C GLU A 90 -0.49 -8.42 11.80
N GLN A 91 -1.52 -8.92 11.11
CA GLN A 91 -1.39 -9.62 9.82
C GLN A 91 -0.73 -8.77 8.73
N ASN A 92 -0.83 -7.44 8.81
CA ASN A 92 -0.21 -6.52 7.85
C ASN A 92 1.26 -6.21 8.16
N LEU A 93 1.78 -6.61 9.33
CA LEU A 93 3.19 -6.41 9.69
C LEU A 93 4.12 -7.39 8.98
N ASP A 94 3.65 -8.60 8.69
CA ASP A 94 4.45 -9.63 8.02
C ASP A 94 3.58 -10.59 7.22
N TYR A 95 3.99 -10.90 5.98
CA TYR A 95 3.24 -11.83 5.12
C TYR A 95 3.09 -13.23 5.73
N ARG A 96 4.02 -13.64 6.62
CA ARG A 96 3.98 -14.94 7.32
C ARG A 96 2.94 -14.99 8.44
N PHE A 97 2.27 -13.87 8.72
CA PHE A 97 1.14 -13.80 9.65
C PHE A 97 -0.21 -13.88 8.93
N ASN A 98 -0.23 -13.82 7.60
CA ASN A 98 -1.45 -13.86 6.83
C ASN A 98 -1.48 -15.14 5.96
N PRO A 99 -2.14 -16.23 6.43
CA PRO A 99 -2.15 -17.50 5.72
C PRO A 99 -2.79 -17.40 4.33
N GLN A 100 -3.82 -16.56 4.16
CA GLN A 100 -4.47 -16.36 2.87
C GLN A 100 -3.56 -15.66 1.86
N LEU A 101 -2.85 -14.62 2.31
CA LEU A 101 -1.84 -13.95 1.49
C LEU A 101 -0.70 -14.90 1.13
N GLN A 102 -0.21 -15.67 2.10
CA GLN A 102 0.88 -16.61 1.87
C GLN A 102 0.52 -17.65 0.82
N GLU A 103 -0.68 -18.23 0.88
CA GLU A 103 -1.11 -19.24 -0.09
C GLU A 103 -1.40 -18.62 -1.47
N ALA A 104 -2.22 -17.56 -1.52
CA ALA A 104 -2.63 -16.95 -2.78
C ALA A 104 -1.44 -16.31 -3.54
N CYS A 105 -0.47 -15.73 -2.82
CA CYS A 105 0.66 -15.04 -3.41
C CYS A 105 1.97 -15.84 -3.41
N ARG A 106 1.96 -17.12 -3.05
CA ARG A 106 3.18 -17.96 -2.95
C ARG A 106 4.09 -17.84 -4.16
N SER A 107 3.54 -18.00 -5.36
CA SER A 107 4.31 -17.92 -6.61
C SER A 107 4.84 -16.51 -6.84
N ASN A 108 4.01 -15.48 -6.69
CA ASN A 108 4.42 -14.10 -6.94
C ASN A 108 5.49 -13.63 -5.95
N ILE A 109 5.43 -14.04 -4.68
CA ILE A 109 6.47 -13.75 -3.69
C ILE A 109 7.80 -14.38 -4.11
N ALA A 110 7.79 -15.65 -4.55
CA ALA A 110 8.99 -16.36 -5.02
C ALA A 110 9.54 -15.83 -6.36
N THR A 111 8.72 -15.16 -7.16
CA THR A 111 9.14 -14.57 -8.43
C THR A 111 9.66 -13.14 -8.27
N TYR A 112 8.96 -12.31 -7.50
CA TYR A 112 9.19 -10.85 -7.49
C TYR A 112 9.81 -10.31 -6.21
N CYS A 113 9.62 -11.00 -5.08
CA CYS A 113 10.02 -10.49 -3.76
C CYS A 113 11.19 -11.30 -3.15
N THR A 114 11.91 -12.06 -3.97
CA THR A 114 12.98 -12.98 -3.54
C THR A 114 14.09 -12.26 -2.79
N ASP A 115 14.51 -11.07 -3.23
CA ASP A 115 15.59 -10.32 -2.56
C ASP A 115 15.23 -9.94 -1.12
N ILE A 116 13.95 -9.65 -0.87
CA ILE A 116 13.44 -9.33 0.47
C ILE A 116 13.42 -10.59 1.33
N VAL A 117 12.96 -11.72 0.78
CA VAL A 117 12.82 -12.97 1.52
C VAL A 117 14.18 -13.63 1.77
N ALA A 118 15.11 -13.57 0.81
CA ALA A 118 16.44 -14.15 0.91
C ALA A 118 17.32 -13.44 1.95
N THR A 119 17.10 -12.13 2.16
CA THR A 119 17.81 -11.33 3.16
C THR A 119 17.11 -11.31 4.52
N ALA A 120 15.96 -11.96 4.65
CA ALA A 120 15.18 -12.02 5.88
C ALA A 120 15.92 -12.80 6.96
N LYS A 121 16.09 -12.19 8.14
CA LYS A 121 16.56 -12.91 9.32
C LYS A 121 15.46 -13.83 9.85
N GLN A 122 15.88 -14.99 10.37
CA GLN A 122 14.94 -15.93 10.97
C GLN A 122 14.23 -15.26 12.16
N ASN A 123 12.92 -15.43 12.22
CA ASN A 123 12.05 -14.92 13.29
C ASN A 123 12.12 -13.39 13.52
N GLU A 124 12.48 -12.62 12.50
CA GLU A 124 12.34 -11.16 12.50
C GLU A 124 11.28 -10.74 11.49
N GLU A 125 10.44 -9.75 11.83
CA GLU A 125 9.40 -9.27 10.91
C GLU A 125 10.03 -8.49 9.77
N LEU A 126 9.37 -8.55 8.62
CA LEU A 126 9.71 -7.78 7.43
C LEU A 126 9.00 -6.43 7.37
N ASN A 127 8.18 -6.09 8.37
CA ASN A 127 7.51 -4.79 8.51
C ASN A 127 6.79 -4.33 7.23
N GLY A 128 6.00 -5.21 6.63
CA GLY A 128 5.21 -4.91 5.42
C GLY A 128 5.96 -4.99 4.09
N LYS A 129 7.31 -5.11 4.07
CA LYS A 129 8.11 -5.07 2.82
C LYS A 129 7.65 -6.01 1.71
N VAL A 130 7.15 -7.20 2.05
CA VAL A 130 6.64 -8.15 1.05
C VAL A 130 5.31 -7.67 0.47
N VAL A 131 4.42 -7.12 1.29
CA VAL A 131 3.17 -6.47 0.83
C VAL A 131 3.50 -5.28 -0.06
N ASP A 132 4.52 -4.48 0.29
CA ASP A 132 4.97 -3.34 -0.52
C ASP A 132 5.53 -3.76 -1.89
N CYS A 133 6.28 -4.87 -1.92
CA CYS A 133 6.72 -5.49 -3.17
C CYS A 133 5.53 -5.95 -4.02
N LEU A 134 4.54 -6.60 -3.40
CA LEU A 134 3.34 -7.07 -4.11
C LEU A 134 2.46 -5.90 -4.60
N LYS A 135 2.41 -4.78 -3.87
CA LYS A 135 1.75 -3.52 -4.27
C LYS A 135 2.29 -3.00 -5.60
N GLU A 136 3.61 -3.00 -5.78
CA GLU A 136 4.23 -2.64 -7.07
C GLU A 136 3.73 -3.55 -8.20
N GLN A 137 3.79 -4.86 -7.99
CA GLN A 137 3.37 -5.83 -9.02
C GLN A 137 1.86 -5.77 -9.30
N PHE A 138 1.05 -5.43 -8.29
CA PHE A 138 -0.38 -5.22 -8.42
C PHE A 138 -0.68 -4.05 -9.37
N ARG A 139 0.00 -2.91 -9.19
CA ARG A 139 -0.16 -1.74 -10.08
C ARG A 139 0.27 -2.03 -11.52
N GLN A 140 1.24 -2.90 -11.70
CA GLN A 140 1.74 -3.32 -13.01
C GLN A 140 0.91 -4.43 -13.67
N GLY A 141 -0.10 -4.97 -12.99
CA GLY A 141 -0.92 -6.08 -13.51
C GLY A 141 -0.15 -7.40 -13.66
N LYS A 142 0.93 -7.60 -12.89
CA LYS A 142 1.84 -8.75 -12.99
C LYS A 142 1.49 -9.92 -12.05
N LEU A 143 0.53 -9.73 -11.16
CA LEU A 143 0.13 -10.75 -10.20
C LEU A 143 -0.72 -11.85 -10.86
N THR A 144 -0.65 -13.06 -10.31
CA THR A 144 -1.59 -14.14 -10.64
C THR A 144 -3.01 -13.73 -10.22
N THR A 145 -4.05 -14.36 -10.79
CA THR A 145 -5.44 -14.02 -10.45
C THR A 145 -5.74 -14.22 -8.97
N GLU A 146 -5.24 -15.31 -8.38
CA GLU A 146 -5.40 -15.63 -6.96
C GLU A 146 -4.73 -14.57 -6.09
N CYS A 147 -3.46 -14.24 -6.38
CA CYS A 147 -2.74 -13.22 -5.62
C CYS A 147 -3.34 -11.83 -5.81
N LYS A 148 -3.77 -11.49 -7.03
CA LYS A 148 -4.42 -10.22 -7.32
C LYS A 148 -5.70 -10.05 -6.50
N ASN A 149 -6.56 -11.07 -6.46
CA ASN A 149 -7.79 -11.03 -5.66
C ASN A 149 -7.49 -10.86 -4.18
N GLN A 150 -6.50 -11.58 -3.66
CA GLN A 150 -6.10 -11.45 -2.26
C GLN A 150 -5.48 -10.09 -1.95
N MET A 151 -4.66 -9.54 -2.86
CA MET A 151 -4.12 -8.19 -2.73
C MET A 151 -5.22 -7.13 -2.81
N THR A 152 -6.22 -7.28 -3.69
CA THR A 152 -7.39 -6.38 -3.70
C THR A 152 -8.08 -6.36 -2.34
N GLN A 153 -8.25 -7.52 -1.68
CA GLN A 153 -8.83 -7.57 -0.33
C GLN A 153 -7.94 -6.87 0.71
N VAL A 154 -6.63 -7.15 0.72
CA VAL A 154 -5.68 -6.50 1.65
C VAL A 154 -5.70 -4.99 1.48
N LEU A 155 -5.64 -4.50 0.24
CA LEU A 155 -5.61 -3.07 -0.05
C LEU A 155 -6.96 -2.39 0.24
N MET A 156 -8.07 -3.07 -0.01
CA MET A 156 -9.41 -2.61 0.36
C MET A 156 -9.55 -2.48 1.89
N GLU A 157 -9.10 -3.48 2.65
CA GLU A 157 -9.10 -3.45 4.13
C GLU A 157 -8.22 -2.31 4.66
N GLN A 158 -7.04 -2.08 4.05
CA GLN A 158 -6.18 -0.95 4.37
C GLN A 158 -6.82 0.41 4.06
N ALA A 159 -7.53 0.51 2.94
CA ALA A 159 -8.23 1.72 2.52
C ALA A 159 -9.43 2.05 3.41
N LEU A 160 -10.12 1.04 3.95
CA LEU A 160 -11.19 1.22 4.93
C LEU A 160 -10.68 1.54 6.34
N ASN A 161 -9.47 1.10 6.67
CA ASN A 161 -8.89 1.34 7.99
C ASN A 161 -7.38 1.54 7.90
N TYR A 162 -6.97 2.82 7.93
CA TYR A 162 -5.57 3.23 7.80
C TYR A 162 -4.63 2.56 8.81
N LYS A 163 -5.17 2.07 9.95
CA LYS A 163 -4.39 1.37 10.97
C LYS A 163 -3.85 0.03 10.46
N LEU A 164 -4.47 -0.55 9.44
CA LEU A 164 -4.01 -1.79 8.80
C LEU A 164 -2.87 -1.54 7.80
N ASN A 165 -2.57 -0.28 7.45
CA ASN A 165 -1.43 0.06 6.60
C ASN A 165 -0.25 0.58 7.44
N PRO A 166 0.74 -0.26 7.77
CA PRO A 166 1.87 0.13 8.61
C PRO A 166 2.76 1.20 7.96
N LEU A 167 2.92 1.21 6.63
CA LEU A 167 3.70 2.24 5.95
C LEU A 167 3.02 3.60 6.07
N LEU A 168 1.71 3.67 5.81
CA LEU A 168 0.93 4.90 5.95
C LEU A 168 0.99 5.44 7.38
N GLN A 169 0.81 4.58 8.39
CA GLN A 169 0.93 4.98 9.80
C GLN A 169 2.30 5.56 10.15
N ASN A 170 3.37 5.00 9.59
CA ASN A 170 4.74 5.42 9.90
C ASN A 170 5.12 6.69 9.14
N LEU A 171 4.88 6.73 7.83
CA LEU A 171 5.33 7.80 6.95
C LEU A 171 4.44 9.05 7.03
N CYS A 172 3.14 8.88 7.27
CA CYS A 172 2.17 9.97 7.34
C CYS A 172 1.71 10.31 8.77
N ARG A 173 2.42 9.85 9.81
CA ARG A 173 2.01 10.03 11.22
C ARG A 173 1.64 11.48 11.55
N LYS A 174 2.46 12.44 11.11
CA LYS A 174 2.28 13.87 11.39
C LYS A 174 1.08 14.44 10.64
N GLU A 175 0.96 14.12 9.36
CA GLU A 175 -0.14 14.53 8.49
C GLU A 175 -1.48 14.00 8.99
N ILE A 176 -1.54 12.72 9.38
CA ILE A 176 -2.74 12.11 9.96
C ILE A 176 -3.21 12.92 11.19
N GLN A 177 -2.29 13.21 12.11
CA GLN A 177 -2.63 13.95 13.34
C GLN A 177 -3.06 15.40 13.09
N VAL A 178 -2.38 16.09 12.18
CA VAL A 178 -2.58 17.54 11.97
C VAL A 178 -3.70 17.84 10.98
N LEU A 179 -3.76 17.09 9.87
CA LEU A 179 -4.67 17.34 8.75
C LEU A 179 -5.99 16.58 8.92
N CYS A 180 -5.93 15.31 9.31
CA CYS A 180 -7.10 14.42 9.30
C CYS A 180 -7.77 14.24 10.65
N ARG A 181 -7.04 14.50 11.76
CA ARG A 181 -7.56 14.46 13.15
C ARG A 181 -8.44 13.22 13.39
N PRO A 182 -7.87 12.01 13.30
CA PRO A 182 -8.64 10.78 13.45
C PRO A 182 -9.35 10.75 14.81
N GLY A 183 -10.55 10.19 14.83
CA GLY A 183 -11.25 9.88 16.07
C GLY A 183 -10.61 8.69 16.81
N ASP A 184 -11.13 8.41 18.00
CA ASP A 184 -10.68 7.26 18.81
C ASP A 184 -11.29 5.92 18.35
N ASP A 185 -12.18 5.96 17.36
CA ASP A 185 -12.86 4.78 16.83
C ASP A 185 -11.86 3.76 16.27
N ILE A 186 -12.11 2.48 16.55
CA ILE A 186 -11.26 1.39 16.06
C ILE A 186 -11.42 1.19 14.55
N GLU A 187 -12.62 1.45 14.01
CA GLU A 187 -12.87 1.55 12.59
C GLU A 187 -12.77 2.98 12.10
N ASP A 188 -12.20 3.17 10.92
CA ASP A 188 -12.04 4.48 10.27
C ASP A 188 -13.06 4.70 9.14
N HIS A 189 -13.55 3.62 8.52
CA HIS A 189 -14.39 3.64 7.32
C HIS A 189 -13.78 4.47 6.17
N GLY A 190 -12.45 4.47 6.07
CA GLY A 190 -11.65 5.12 5.04
C GLY A 190 -11.54 6.64 5.14
N LYS A 191 -12.01 7.24 6.25
CA LYS A 191 -11.97 8.70 6.44
C LYS A 191 -10.56 9.26 6.40
N VAL A 192 -9.58 8.59 7.04
CA VAL A 192 -8.20 9.08 7.10
C VAL A 192 -7.52 8.98 5.74
N GLU A 193 -7.66 7.86 5.04
CA GLU A 193 -7.07 7.74 3.71
C GLU A 193 -7.69 8.72 2.72
N ASP A 194 -9.02 8.88 2.74
CA ASP A 194 -9.74 9.87 1.91
C ASP A 194 -9.27 11.30 2.19
N CYS A 195 -9.15 11.66 3.46
CA CYS A 195 -8.60 12.94 3.89
C CYS A 195 -7.17 13.17 3.36
N LEU A 196 -6.30 12.15 3.41
CA LEU A 196 -4.94 12.25 2.89
C LEU A 196 -4.92 12.42 1.37
N LYS A 197 -5.80 11.73 0.63
CA LYS A 197 -5.97 11.92 -0.82
C LYS A 197 -6.44 13.34 -1.16
N GLU A 198 -7.37 13.90 -0.38
CA GLU A 198 -7.79 15.30 -0.50
C GLU A 198 -6.67 16.29 -0.18
N ALA A 199 -5.90 16.04 0.88
CA ALA A 199 -4.73 16.84 1.24
C ALA A 199 -3.64 16.77 0.15
N PHE A 200 -3.47 15.61 -0.49
CA PHE A 200 -2.57 15.44 -1.64
C PHE A 200 -3.00 16.32 -2.81
N LEU A 201 -4.28 16.28 -3.18
CA LEU A 201 -4.85 17.09 -4.25
C LEU A 201 -4.65 18.59 -3.98
N LYS A 202 -4.89 19.03 -2.74
CA LYS A 202 -4.73 20.42 -2.28
C LYS A 202 -3.27 20.82 -2.00
N GLN A 203 -2.30 19.94 -2.24
CA GLN A 203 -0.87 20.16 -1.97
C GLN A 203 -0.56 20.53 -0.49
N GLN A 204 -1.32 19.97 0.45
CA GLN A 204 -1.20 20.22 1.89
C GLN A 204 -0.29 19.22 2.62
N ILE A 205 0.08 18.11 1.98
CA ILE A 205 1.02 17.13 2.55
C ILE A 205 2.42 17.75 2.63
N ILE A 206 2.99 17.69 3.83
CA ILE A 206 4.22 18.42 4.18
C ILE A 206 5.46 17.57 3.88
N THR A 207 5.48 16.33 4.37
CA THR A 207 6.65 15.45 4.23
C THR A 207 6.68 14.79 2.86
N LYS A 208 7.89 14.64 2.30
CA LYS A 208 8.08 14.03 0.98
C LYS A 208 7.71 12.54 1.03
N GLU A 209 8.05 11.89 2.13
CA GLU A 209 7.81 10.47 2.39
C GLU A 209 6.31 10.18 2.40
N CYS A 210 5.53 10.94 3.18
CA CYS A 210 4.07 10.81 3.17
C CYS A 210 3.48 11.13 1.79
N LYS A 211 4.00 12.15 1.09
CA LYS A 211 3.50 12.53 -0.24
C LYS A 211 3.67 11.39 -1.26
N ILE A 212 4.78 10.67 -1.21
CA ILE A 212 5.04 9.51 -2.06
C ILE A 212 4.14 8.33 -1.67
N GLU A 213 3.97 8.07 -0.38
CA GLU A 213 3.08 7.00 0.09
C GLU A 213 1.63 7.25 -0.35
N VAL A 214 1.09 8.47 -0.15
CA VAL A 214 -0.27 8.80 -0.60
C VAL A 214 -0.40 8.75 -2.11
N ALA A 215 0.62 9.17 -2.86
CA ALA A 215 0.63 8.99 -4.32
C ALA A 215 0.60 7.50 -4.71
N THR A 216 1.26 6.65 -3.94
CA THR A 216 1.28 5.19 -4.13
C THR A 216 -0.12 4.60 -3.91
N LEU A 217 -0.81 4.97 -2.82
CA LEU A 217 -2.20 4.58 -2.56
C LEU A 217 -3.14 5.01 -3.70
N ILE A 218 -2.97 6.23 -4.22
CA ILE A 218 -3.73 6.74 -5.35
C ILE A 218 -3.49 5.87 -6.62
N GLN A 219 -2.26 5.45 -6.89
CA GLN A 219 -1.99 4.57 -8.03
C GLN A 219 -2.45 3.12 -7.82
N GLU A 220 -2.48 2.63 -6.58
CA GLU A 220 -3.09 1.33 -6.23
C GLU A 220 -4.60 1.35 -6.49
N ALA A 221 -5.30 2.38 -6.02
CA ALA A 221 -6.72 2.63 -6.31
C ALA A 221 -7.01 2.75 -7.82
N LYS A 222 -6.07 3.28 -8.62
CA LYS A 222 -6.20 3.33 -10.07
C LYS A 222 -6.17 1.95 -10.72
N ALA A 223 -5.43 1.00 -10.14
CA ALA A 223 -5.29 -0.34 -10.68
C ALA A 223 -6.53 -1.21 -10.43
N ASP A 224 -7.34 -0.91 -9.42
CA ASP A 224 -8.66 -1.54 -9.21
C ASP A 224 -9.57 -0.63 -8.38
N ILE A 225 -10.79 -0.36 -8.87
CA ILE A 225 -11.76 0.49 -8.17
C ILE A 225 -12.13 -0.05 -6.78
N HIS A 226 -12.02 -1.36 -6.56
CA HIS A 226 -12.29 -1.98 -5.25
C HIS A 226 -11.25 -1.60 -4.18
N VAL A 227 -10.08 -1.11 -4.60
CA VAL A 227 -9.06 -0.53 -3.70
C VAL A 227 -9.40 0.92 -3.32
N ASP A 228 -10.52 1.44 -3.82
CA ASP A 228 -11.10 2.73 -3.43
C ASP A 228 -12.57 2.58 -3.02
N PRO A 229 -12.85 2.05 -1.82
CA PRO A 229 -14.20 1.69 -1.40
C PRO A 229 -15.19 2.86 -1.43
N LEU A 230 -14.72 4.08 -1.15
CA LEU A 230 -15.57 5.27 -1.19
C LEU A 230 -15.93 5.68 -2.63
N LEU A 231 -15.01 5.54 -3.58
CA LEU A 231 -15.31 5.73 -5.00
C LEU A 231 -16.21 4.61 -5.53
N GLN A 232 -15.91 3.36 -5.18
CA GLN A 232 -16.71 2.20 -5.55
C GLN A 232 -18.16 2.36 -5.07
N GLN A 233 -18.35 2.74 -3.80
CA GLN A 233 -19.67 2.97 -3.21
C GLN A 233 -20.42 4.07 -3.97
N ALA A 234 -19.76 5.20 -4.25
CA ALA A 234 -20.36 6.31 -4.99
C ALA A 234 -20.74 5.95 -6.43
N CYS A 235 -20.01 5.02 -7.05
CA CYS A 235 -20.21 4.58 -8.43
C CYS A 235 -20.92 3.22 -8.57
N THR A 236 -21.46 2.65 -7.48
CA THR A 236 -22.01 1.28 -7.52
C THR A 236 -23.15 1.13 -8.52
N SER A 237 -24.10 2.08 -8.54
CA SER A 237 -25.21 2.08 -9.50
C SER A 237 -24.74 2.17 -10.96
N ASP A 238 -23.77 3.06 -11.24
CA ASP A 238 -23.22 3.26 -12.58
C ASP A 238 -22.39 2.07 -13.06
N LEU A 239 -21.63 1.44 -12.16
CA LEU A 239 -20.89 0.20 -12.44
C LEU A 239 -21.84 -0.91 -12.86
N LEU A 240 -22.94 -1.11 -12.12
CA LEU A 240 -23.96 -2.11 -12.46
C LEU A 240 -24.65 -1.80 -13.78
N ARG A 241 -24.95 -0.51 -14.03
CA ARG A 241 -25.68 -0.07 -15.22
C ARG A 241 -24.85 -0.14 -16.50
N TYR A 242 -23.59 0.30 -16.46
CA TYR A 242 -22.77 0.51 -17.67
C TYR A 242 -21.58 -0.43 -17.78
N CYS A 243 -21.05 -0.93 -16.65
CA CYS A 243 -19.78 -1.67 -16.60
C CYS A 243 -19.93 -3.08 -16.03
N SER A 244 -21.14 -3.65 -15.97
CA SER A 244 -21.42 -4.96 -15.35
C SER A 244 -20.68 -6.14 -16.00
N ASN A 245 -20.42 -6.05 -17.31
CA ASN A 245 -19.66 -7.06 -18.05
C ASN A 245 -18.14 -6.79 -18.08
N VAL A 246 -17.67 -5.72 -17.41
CA VAL A 246 -16.26 -5.38 -17.36
C VAL A 246 -15.63 -6.08 -16.16
N PRO A 247 -14.65 -6.98 -16.36
CA PRO A 247 -14.03 -7.67 -15.24
C PRO A 247 -13.18 -6.73 -14.38
N SER A 248 -13.10 -7.00 -13.08
CA SER A 248 -12.37 -6.18 -12.11
C SER A 248 -10.85 -6.16 -12.35
N GLY A 249 -10.20 -5.15 -11.76
CA GLY A 249 -8.76 -4.94 -11.83
C GLY A 249 -8.21 -4.47 -13.18
N ASP A 250 -6.90 -4.22 -13.20
CA ASP A 250 -6.14 -3.59 -14.30
C ASP A 250 -6.73 -2.25 -14.76
N GLY A 251 -7.43 -1.55 -13.86
CA GLY A 251 -8.09 -0.27 -14.12
C GLY A 251 -9.28 -0.35 -15.08
N ARG A 252 -9.74 -1.55 -15.47
CA ARG A 252 -10.74 -1.72 -16.54
C ARG A 252 -12.09 -1.07 -16.21
N GLN A 253 -12.59 -1.27 -15.00
CA GLN A 253 -13.86 -0.67 -14.57
C GLN A 253 -13.76 0.86 -14.44
N LEU A 254 -12.62 1.38 -13.97
CA LEU A 254 -12.35 2.83 -13.98
C LEU A 254 -12.29 3.39 -15.41
N GLY A 255 -11.62 2.69 -16.32
CA GLY A 255 -11.56 3.08 -17.74
C GLY A 255 -12.95 3.08 -18.40
N CYS A 256 -13.80 2.12 -18.05
CA CYS A 256 -15.21 2.11 -18.46
C CYS A 256 -15.95 3.36 -17.96
N LEU A 257 -15.89 3.66 -16.65
CA LEU A 257 -16.53 4.85 -16.09
C LEU A 257 -15.98 6.16 -16.69
N GLN A 258 -14.67 6.26 -16.94
CA GLN A 258 -14.04 7.43 -17.57
C GLN A 258 -14.50 7.64 -19.02
N THR A 259 -14.77 6.54 -19.75
CA THR A 259 -15.33 6.60 -21.10
C THR A 259 -16.75 7.17 -21.07
N ILE A 260 -17.57 6.73 -20.12
CA ILE A 260 -18.94 7.26 -19.92
C ILE A 260 -18.90 8.73 -19.48
N LEU A 261 -17.97 9.09 -18.59
CA LEU A 261 -17.79 10.48 -18.14
C LEU A 261 -17.49 11.45 -19.30
N SER A 262 -16.85 10.96 -20.36
CA SER A 262 -16.50 11.74 -21.56
C SER A 262 -17.59 11.72 -22.64
N ASP A 263 -18.60 10.87 -22.50
CA ASP A 263 -19.71 10.69 -23.45
C ASP A 263 -20.83 11.69 -23.15
N GLN A 264 -21.29 12.43 -24.16
CA GLN A 264 -22.39 13.39 -24.00
C GLN A 264 -23.77 12.73 -23.98
N SER A 265 -23.88 11.48 -24.44
CA SER A 265 -25.15 10.74 -24.57
C SER A 265 -25.52 9.94 -23.31
N ARG A 266 -24.59 9.76 -22.39
CA ARG A 266 -24.77 9.00 -21.15
C ARG A 266 -24.31 9.85 -19.98
N ALA A 267 -25.01 9.72 -18.86
CA ALA A 267 -24.65 10.43 -17.65
C ALA A 267 -24.45 9.42 -16.51
N LEU A 268 -23.35 9.63 -15.79
CA LEU A 268 -23.13 9.05 -14.47
C LEU A 268 -24.02 9.76 -13.45
N GLU A 269 -24.31 9.09 -12.33
CA GLU A 269 -24.91 9.75 -11.17
C GLU A 269 -23.99 10.87 -10.67
N GLU A 270 -24.56 11.96 -10.15
CA GLU A 270 -23.77 13.16 -9.83
C GLU A 270 -22.68 12.87 -8.77
N ASN A 271 -22.99 12.04 -7.76
CA ASN A 271 -22.01 11.64 -6.74
C ASN A 271 -20.85 10.82 -7.34
N CYS A 272 -21.13 9.87 -8.23
CA CYS A 272 -20.08 9.12 -8.93
C CYS A 272 -19.24 10.05 -9.79
N LYS A 273 -19.88 10.93 -10.57
CA LYS A 273 -19.24 11.89 -11.46
C LYS A 273 -18.29 12.83 -10.70
N GLU A 274 -18.77 13.46 -9.64
CA GLU A 274 -17.97 14.39 -8.82
C GLU A 274 -16.74 13.70 -8.22
N LYS A 275 -16.93 12.56 -7.57
CA LYS A 275 -15.81 11.78 -6.98
C LYS A 275 -14.86 11.26 -8.05
N LEU A 276 -15.37 10.74 -9.16
CA LEU A 276 -14.53 10.21 -10.24
C LEU A 276 -13.66 11.31 -10.86
N LEU A 277 -14.20 12.52 -11.06
CA LEU A 277 -13.42 13.68 -11.54
C LEU A 277 -12.27 14.03 -10.60
N GLN A 278 -12.53 14.08 -9.29
CA GLN A 278 -11.49 14.29 -8.28
C GLN A 278 -10.40 13.21 -8.36
N ARG A 279 -10.80 11.94 -8.49
CA ARG A 279 -9.86 10.80 -8.57
C ARG A 279 -9.03 10.82 -9.85
N VAL A 280 -9.63 11.18 -10.99
CA VAL A 280 -8.91 11.35 -12.27
C VAL A 280 -7.80 12.40 -12.13
N GLU A 281 -8.08 13.51 -11.46
CA GLU A 281 -7.07 14.54 -11.21
C GLU A 281 -5.97 14.02 -10.26
N MET A 282 -6.35 13.34 -9.17
CA MET A 282 -5.40 12.69 -8.26
C MET A 282 -4.49 11.70 -8.99
N PHE A 283 -5.03 10.85 -9.86
CA PHE A 283 -4.27 9.87 -10.64
C PHE A 283 -3.21 10.54 -11.52
N LYS A 284 -3.56 11.65 -12.17
CA LYS A 284 -2.64 12.44 -13.00
C LYS A 284 -1.53 13.06 -12.16
N ASN A 285 -1.87 13.61 -10.99
CA ASN A 285 -0.92 14.29 -10.10
C ASN A 285 0.01 13.31 -9.37
N ALA A 286 -0.45 12.08 -9.09
CA ALA A 286 0.31 11.05 -8.41
C ALA A 286 1.26 10.25 -9.32
N ALA A 287 0.89 10.02 -10.59
CA ALA A 287 1.68 9.24 -11.54
C ALA A 287 3.19 9.60 -11.61
N PRO A 288 3.62 10.87 -11.71
CA PRO A 288 5.04 11.21 -11.81
C PRO A 288 5.85 10.94 -10.53
N LEU A 289 5.20 10.78 -9.38
CA LEU A 289 5.87 10.51 -8.10
C LEU A 289 6.17 9.02 -7.88
N VAL A 290 5.41 8.14 -8.53
CA VAL A 290 5.46 6.68 -8.36
C VAL A 290 6.06 5.99 -9.59
N ALA A 291 6.13 6.67 -10.73
CA ALA A 291 6.80 6.14 -11.91
C ALA A 291 8.29 5.89 -11.63
N ALA A 292 8.71 4.63 -11.68
CA ALA A 292 10.13 4.31 -11.87
C ALA A 292 10.52 4.75 -13.29
N PRO A 293 11.63 5.50 -13.49
CA PRO A 293 12.10 5.80 -14.83
C PRO A 293 12.62 4.51 -15.46
N GLU A 294 11.84 3.88 -16.33
CA GLU A 294 12.26 2.68 -17.05
C GLU A 294 13.21 3.03 -18.20
N ASN A 295 13.10 4.23 -18.77
CA ASN A 295 13.92 4.70 -19.89
C ASN A 295 14.41 6.16 -19.73
N LEU A 296 15.43 6.54 -20.50
CA LEU A 296 15.98 7.91 -20.53
C LEU A 296 14.93 8.98 -20.90
N SER A 297 13.91 8.60 -21.69
CA SER A 297 12.77 9.47 -22.01
C SER A 297 11.93 9.78 -20.78
N ASP A 298 11.67 8.78 -19.93
CA ASP A 298 10.87 8.95 -18.72
C ASP A 298 11.65 9.75 -17.68
N LEU A 299 12.96 9.49 -17.57
CA LEU A 299 13.86 10.34 -16.77
C LEU A 299 13.85 11.79 -17.27
N TYR A 300 13.88 12.02 -18.59
CA TYR A 300 13.79 13.36 -19.18
C TYR A 300 12.47 14.05 -18.81
N THR A 301 11.34 13.36 -18.95
CA THR A 301 10.04 13.95 -18.60
C THR A 301 9.99 14.30 -17.10
N GLN A 302 10.44 13.42 -16.21
CA GLN A 302 10.53 13.68 -14.76
C GLN A 302 11.45 14.85 -14.41
N VAL A 303 12.62 14.95 -15.03
CA VAL A 303 13.56 16.06 -14.83
C VAL A 303 12.99 17.38 -15.37
N SER A 304 12.29 17.33 -16.52
CA SER A 304 11.69 18.50 -17.17
C SER A 304 10.45 19.03 -16.43
N SER A 305 9.69 18.15 -15.77
CA SER A 305 8.52 18.50 -14.96
C SER A 305 8.89 18.94 -13.54
N SER A 306 10.14 18.72 -13.10
CA SER A 306 10.59 19.10 -11.76
C SER A 306 10.59 20.62 -11.54
N PRO A 307 10.20 21.12 -10.35
CA PRO A 307 10.38 22.53 -9.98
C PRO A 307 11.86 22.97 -10.07
N ALA A 308 12.78 22.02 -9.90
CA ALA A 308 14.22 22.22 -9.99
C ALA A 308 14.78 22.04 -11.43
N LYS A 309 13.94 21.95 -12.47
CA LYS A 309 14.38 21.75 -13.87
C LYS A 309 15.50 22.70 -14.32
N LYS A 310 15.47 23.96 -13.85
CA LYS A 310 16.50 24.96 -14.16
C LYS A 310 17.86 24.58 -13.58
N PHE A 311 17.90 24.03 -12.37
CA PHE A 311 19.12 23.57 -11.73
C PHE A 311 19.72 22.39 -12.50
N PHE A 312 18.91 21.38 -12.83
CA PHE A 312 19.36 20.24 -13.62
C PHE A 312 19.91 20.64 -14.99
N PHE A 313 19.24 21.59 -15.67
CA PHE A 313 19.70 22.10 -16.95
C PHE A 313 21.06 22.82 -16.84
N ILE A 314 21.23 23.68 -15.82
CA ILE A 314 22.50 24.37 -15.57
C ILE A 314 23.61 23.36 -15.24
N ALA A 315 23.34 22.39 -14.36
CA ALA A 315 24.31 21.37 -13.98
C ALA A 315 24.74 20.49 -15.18
N PHE A 316 23.81 20.18 -16.08
CA PHE A 316 24.11 19.45 -17.30
C PHE A 316 25.00 20.28 -18.25
N LEU A 317 24.65 21.56 -18.47
CA LEU A 317 25.45 22.46 -19.31
C LEU A 317 26.85 22.68 -18.75
N THR A 318 27.01 22.84 -17.44
CA THR A 318 28.33 22.98 -16.82
C THR A 318 29.15 21.71 -16.98
N PHE A 319 28.56 20.54 -16.76
CA PHE A 319 29.22 19.25 -16.95
C PHE A 319 29.70 19.04 -18.40
N VAL A 320 28.84 19.30 -19.39
CA VAL A 320 29.21 19.23 -20.82
C VAL A 320 30.30 20.25 -21.15
N GLY A 321 30.21 21.46 -20.61
CA GLY A 321 31.24 22.49 -20.74
C GLY A 321 32.60 22.03 -20.19
N PHE A 322 32.62 21.41 -19.01
CA PHE A 322 33.85 20.85 -18.43
C PHE A 322 34.45 19.75 -19.29
N ILE A 323 33.64 18.84 -19.83
CA ILE A 323 34.11 17.79 -20.76
C ILE A 323 34.74 18.42 -22.00
N PHE A 324 34.09 19.43 -22.59
CA PHE A 324 34.61 20.09 -23.79
C PHE A 324 35.92 20.83 -23.53
N ILE A 325 36.00 21.57 -22.41
CA ILE A 325 37.21 22.26 -21.98
C ILE A 325 38.35 21.24 -21.76
N PHE A 326 38.08 20.17 -21.03
CA PHE A 326 39.07 19.12 -20.77
C PHE A 326 39.51 18.42 -22.07
N GLY A 327 38.57 18.11 -22.96
CA GLY A 327 38.84 17.55 -24.29
C GLY A 327 39.69 18.46 -25.16
N LEU A 328 39.47 19.77 -25.14
CA LEU A 328 40.31 20.76 -25.83
C LEU A 328 41.74 20.82 -25.24
N PHE A 329 41.88 20.76 -23.92
CA PHE A 329 43.18 20.74 -23.26
C PHE A 329 43.95 19.45 -23.55
N CYS A 330 43.31 18.28 -23.45
CA CYS A 330 43.90 17.00 -23.79
C CYS A 330 44.26 16.92 -25.28
N GLY A 331 43.36 17.32 -26.18
CA GLY A 331 43.62 17.31 -27.64
C GLY A 331 44.76 18.24 -28.05
N ARG A 332 44.92 19.39 -27.37
CA ARG A 332 46.06 20.30 -27.58
C ARG A 332 47.38 19.75 -27.02
N ALA A 333 47.34 19.08 -25.86
CA ALA A 333 48.52 18.43 -25.28
C ALA A 333 49.01 17.26 -26.16
N THR A 334 48.10 16.46 -26.71
CA THR A 334 48.43 15.36 -27.64
C THR A 334 48.97 15.88 -28.98
N ARG A 335 48.42 16.96 -29.55
CA ARG A 335 49.00 17.59 -30.76
C ARG A 335 50.41 18.15 -30.54
N ARG A 336 50.68 18.77 -29.38
CA ARG A 336 52.01 19.30 -29.06
C ARG A 336 53.05 18.20 -28.88
N THR A 337 52.69 17.10 -28.22
CA THR A 337 53.59 15.94 -28.04
C THR A 337 53.88 15.21 -29.35
N ILE A 338 52.91 15.08 -30.25
CA ILE A 338 53.12 14.51 -31.60
C ILE A 338 54.01 15.43 -32.46
N ALA A 339 53.81 16.76 -32.41
CA ALA A 339 54.64 17.71 -33.15
C ALA A 339 56.10 17.75 -32.67
N MET A 340 56.37 17.44 -31.39
CA MET A 340 57.73 17.33 -30.84
C MET A 340 58.42 16.00 -31.16
N LYS A 341 57.68 14.98 -31.60
CA LYS A 341 58.24 13.65 -31.98
C LYS A 341 58.60 13.55 -33.47
N ASN A 342 58.10 14.49 -34.29
CA ASN A 342 58.34 14.59 -35.73
C ASN A 342 59.37 15.69 -36.11
N LYS A 343 60.15 16.15 -35.13
CA LYS A 343 61.24 17.12 -35.27
C LYS A 343 62.48 16.50 -34.65
#